data_AF-A0A2D6HGA6-F1
#
_entry.id   AF-A0A2D6HGA6-F1
#
_cell.length_a   1.000
_cell.length_b   1.000
_cell.length_c   1.000
_cell.angle_alpha   90.00
_cell.angle_beta   90.00
_cell.angle_gamma   90.00
#
_symmetry.space_group_name_H-M   'P 1'
#
loop_
_entity.id
_entity.type
_entity.pdbx_description
1 polymer ?
#
loop_
_entity_poly.entity_id
_entity_poly.type
_entity_poly.pdbx_seq_one_letter_code
_entity_poly.pdbx_strand_id
1 'polypeptide(L)'
;MTGAVPGQAGLILHGGPSSAVPFGDGVRCNGPPAWRLPAVVVDGDGAAESALDCSVPPAGFGPGQLLPGVPCGIQFWYRDPAAAGAGFNLSDALLFTPCP
;
A
#
# COMPACT_ATOMS: atom_id res chain seq x y z
N MET A 1 6.71 5.24 3.53
CA MET A 1 7.10 4.27 4.58
C MET A 1 8.53 4.58 4.99
N THR A 2 8.92 4.35 6.24
CA THR A 2 10.32 4.40 6.72
C THR A 2 10.62 3.17 7.58
N GLY A 3 11.87 2.71 7.60
CA GLY A 3 12.30 1.55 8.39
C GLY A 3 12.06 0.16 7.76
N ALA A 4 11.76 0.09 6.46
CA ALA A 4 11.75 -1.17 5.73
C ALA A 4 13.18 -1.61 5.35
N VAL A 5 13.37 -2.89 5.00
CA VAL A 5 14.70 -3.41 4.63
C VAL A 5 15.19 -2.76 3.31
N PRO A 6 16.34 -2.04 3.31
CA PRO A 6 16.88 -1.39 2.13
C PRO A 6 17.13 -2.33 0.95
N GLY A 7 16.94 -1.83 -0.27
CA GLY A 7 17.19 -2.56 -1.52
C GLY A 7 16.15 -3.62 -1.86
N GLN A 8 15.08 -3.75 -1.07
CA GLN A 8 13.99 -4.69 -1.34
C GLN A 8 12.82 -3.99 -2.05
N ALA A 9 12.10 -4.74 -2.87
CA ALA A 9 10.88 -4.25 -3.51
C ALA A 9 9.72 -4.27 -2.50
N GLY A 10 8.91 -3.21 -2.53
CA GLY A 10 7.64 -3.09 -1.82
C GLY A 10 6.50 -2.72 -2.76
N LEU A 11 5.28 -2.88 -2.25
CA LEU A 11 4.05 -2.61 -3.01
C LEU A 11 3.19 -1.61 -2.25
N ILE A 12 2.67 -0.61 -2.95
CA ILE A 12 1.63 0.27 -2.41
C ILE A 12 0.29 -0.28 -2.87
N LEU A 13 -0.57 -0.59 -1.90
CA LEU A 13 -1.87 -1.19 -2.11
C LEU A 13 -2.96 -0.17 -1.76
N HIS A 14 -3.93 0.03 -2.63
CA HIS A 14 -5.08 0.91 -2.38
C HIS A 14 -6.40 0.16 -2.61
N GLY A 15 -7.42 0.55 -1.85
CA GLY A 15 -8.76 -0.03 -1.92
C GLY A 15 -9.74 0.72 -1.04
N GLY A 16 -10.92 0.15 -0.83
CA GLY A 16 -11.87 0.70 0.14
C GLY A 16 -11.29 0.68 1.57
N PRO A 17 -11.90 1.37 2.54
CA PRO A 17 -11.55 1.16 3.95
C PRO A 17 -11.92 -0.25 4.40
N SER A 18 -11.17 -0.82 5.36
CA SER A 18 -11.56 -2.07 6.02
C SER A 18 -11.16 -2.10 7.49
N SER A 19 -11.77 -3.02 8.23
CA SER A 19 -11.28 -3.42 9.54
C SER A 19 -9.96 -4.20 9.43
N ALA A 20 -9.19 -4.24 10.52
CA ALA A 20 -7.95 -4.99 10.58
C ALA A 20 -8.20 -6.50 10.34
N VAL A 21 -7.63 -7.03 9.27
CA VAL A 21 -7.68 -8.46 8.92
C VAL A 21 -6.25 -9.01 8.92
N PRO A 22 -5.97 -10.14 9.60
CA PRO A 22 -4.66 -10.77 9.55
C PRO A 22 -4.19 -11.02 8.11
N PHE A 23 -2.96 -10.62 7.78
CA PHE A 23 -2.38 -10.81 6.45
C PHE A 23 -0.84 -10.79 6.54
N GLY A 24 -0.21 -11.93 6.21
CA GLY A 24 1.22 -12.10 6.45
C GLY A 24 1.56 -12.04 7.94
N ASP A 25 2.64 -11.34 8.26
CA ASP A 25 3.10 -11.13 9.64
C ASP A 25 2.43 -9.92 10.32
N GLY A 26 1.48 -9.28 9.65
CA GLY A 26 0.78 -8.11 10.15
C GLY A 26 -0.72 -8.11 9.88
N VAL A 27 -1.26 -6.91 9.79
CA VAL A 27 -2.68 -6.67 9.57
C VAL A 27 -2.89 -5.82 8.32
N ARG A 28 -3.82 -6.28 7.48
CA ARG A 28 -4.29 -5.51 6.35
C ARG A 28 -5.47 -4.66 6.79
N CYS A 29 -5.35 -3.36 6.56
CA CYS A 29 -6.36 -2.37 6.92
C CYS A 29 -6.92 -1.65 5.68
N ASN A 30 -6.39 -1.95 4.48
CA ASN A 30 -7.08 -1.65 3.23
C ASN A 30 -8.08 -2.76 2.84
N GLY A 31 -9.19 -2.37 2.23
CA GLY A 31 -10.32 -3.23 1.93
C GLY A 31 -10.33 -3.77 0.49
N PRO A 32 -11.01 -4.89 0.24
CA PRO A 32 -11.23 -5.40 -1.12
C PRO A 32 -12.29 -4.58 -1.89
N PRO A 33 -12.24 -4.56 -3.23
CA PRO A 33 -11.12 -5.01 -4.05
C PRO A 33 -9.88 -4.12 -3.80
N ALA A 34 -8.72 -4.75 -3.72
CA ALA A 34 -7.45 -4.07 -3.50
C ALA A 34 -6.61 -4.09 -4.78
N TRP A 35 -6.03 -2.95 -5.11
CA TRP A 35 -5.22 -2.73 -6.30
C TRP A 35 -3.82 -2.34 -5.90
N ARG A 36 -2.85 -2.67 -6.76
CA ARG A 36 -1.43 -2.34 -6.52
C ARG A 36 -0.97 -1.27 -7.49
N LEU A 37 -0.22 -0.31 -6.96
CA LEU A 37 0.60 0.58 -7.79
C LEU A 37 1.86 -0.17 -8.28
N PRO A 38 2.63 0.41 -9.21
CA PRO A 38 3.95 -0.11 -9.55
C PRO A 38 4.81 -0.36 -8.31
N ALA A 39 5.65 -1.39 -8.38
CA ALA A 39 6.56 -1.70 -7.29
C ALA A 39 7.56 -0.57 -7.10
N VAL A 40 7.90 -0.29 -5.85
CA VAL A 40 8.95 0.67 -5.48
C VAL A 40 10.09 -0.06 -4.78
N VAL A 41 11.31 0.43 -4.94
CA VAL A 41 12.47 -0.08 -4.22
C VAL A 41 12.67 0.75 -2.97
N VAL A 42 12.85 0.08 -1.83
CA VAL A 42 13.19 0.71 -0.57
C VAL A 42 14.62 1.26 -0.68
N ASP A 43 14.81 2.55 -0.38
CA ASP A 43 16.10 3.22 -0.45
C ASP A 43 17.02 2.86 0.74
N GLY A 44 18.20 3.49 0.76
CA GLY A 44 19.21 3.25 1.79
C GLY A 44 18.79 3.63 3.21
N ASP A 45 17.82 4.53 3.35
CA ASP A 45 17.28 4.99 4.63
C ASP A 45 16.10 4.11 5.09
N GLY A 46 15.81 3.04 4.36
CA GLY A 46 14.65 2.19 4.62
C GLY A 46 13.34 2.86 4.24
N ALA A 47 13.39 3.92 3.42
CA ALA A 47 12.22 4.65 2.99
C ALA A 47 11.74 4.17 1.62
N ALA A 48 10.43 4.28 1.42
CA ALA A 48 9.81 4.01 0.14
C ALA A 48 8.72 5.05 -0.11
N GLU A 49 8.82 5.67 -1.29
CA GLU A 49 7.95 6.73 -1.76
C GLU A 49 7.47 6.42 -3.17
N SER A 50 6.25 6.84 -3.48
CA SER A 50 5.69 6.77 -4.83
C SER A 50 4.76 7.95 -5.02
N ALA A 51 4.85 8.58 -6.18
CA ALA A 51 3.86 9.55 -6.59
C ALA A 51 2.56 8.82 -6.94
N LEU A 52 1.45 9.24 -6.32
CA LEU A 52 0.13 8.78 -6.71
C LEU A 52 -0.31 9.54 -7.96
N ASP A 53 -0.13 8.91 -9.13
CA ASP A 53 -0.58 9.46 -10.40
C ASP A 53 -2.03 9.01 -10.70
N CYS A 54 -2.98 9.91 -10.47
CA CYS A 54 -4.41 9.70 -10.77
C CYS A 54 -4.75 9.89 -12.25
N SER A 55 -3.79 9.96 -13.16
CA SER A 55 -4.02 10.00 -14.61
C SER A 55 -3.77 8.65 -15.30
N VAL A 56 -3.24 7.66 -14.58
CA VAL A 56 -2.85 6.34 -15.11
C VAL A 56 -3.50 5.20 -14.31
N PRO A 57 -3.68 3.99 -14.88
CA PRO A 57 -4.29 2.89 -14.16
C PRO A 57 -3.32 2.31 -13.11
N PRO A 58 -3.82 1.74 -12.00
CA PRO A 58 -5.25 1.58 -11.67
C PRO A 58 -5.92 2.83 -11.08
N ALA A 59 -5.16 3.82 -10.60
CA ALA A 59 -5.69 4.94 -9.82
C ALA A 59 -6.52 5.95 -10.64
N GLY A 60 -6.18 6.18 -11.90
CA GLY A 60 -6.84 7.17 -12.74
C GLY A 60 -8.06 6.68 -13.51
N PHE A 61 -8.14 5.39 -13.82
CA PHE A 61 -9.27 4.80 -14.54
C PHE A 61 -9.33 3.27 -14.39
N GLY A 62 -10.50 2.72 -14.70
CA GLY A 62 -10.79 1.29 -14.55
C GLY A 62 -11.32 0.93 -13.16
N PRO A 63 -11.37 -0.36 -12.80
CA PRO A 63 -12.02 -0.82 -11.57
C PRO A 63 -11.28 -0.43 -10.28
N GLY A 64 -10.06 0.10 -10.39
CA GLY A 64 -9.30 0.67 -9.27
C GLY A 64 -9.29 2.18 -9.20
N GLN A 65 -10.09 2.86 -10.01
CA GLN A 65 -10.08 4.31 -10.03
C GLN A 65 -10.34 4.90 -8.64
N LEU A 66 -9.53 5.87 -8.26
CA LEU A 66 -9.75 6.70 -7.09
C LEU A 66 -10.80 7.75 -7.43
N LEU A 67 -11.98 7.59 -6.86
CA LEU A 67 -13.10 8.48 -7.11
C LEU A 67 -13.07 9.67 -6.14
N PRO A 68 -13.23 10.91 -6.63
CA PRO A 68 -13.37 12.07 -5.77
C PRO A 68 -14.49 11.91 -4.73
N GLY A 69 -14.23 12.31 -3.49
CA GLY A 69 -15.19 12.19 -2.39
C GLY A 69 -15.41 10.77 -1.84
N VAL A 70 -14.76 9.74 -2.42
CA VAL A 70 -14.85 8.35 -1.93
C VAL A 70 -13.62 8.03 -1.06
N PRO A 71 -13.81 7.64 0.21
CA PRO A 71 -12.69 7.27 1.08
C PRO A 71 -11.90 6.07 0.53
N CYS A 72 -10.57 6.17 0.57
CA CYS A 72 -9.65 5.14 0.14
C CYS A 72 -8.60 4.86 1.22
N GLY A 73 -8.38 3.57 1.50
CA GLY A 73 -7.29 3.10 2.35
C GLY A 73 -6.06 2.74 1.51
N ILE A 74 -4.92 3.35 1.84
CA ILE A 74 -3.60 3.01 1.27
C ILE A 74 -2.77 2.31 2.34
N GLN A 75 -2.05 1.26 1.95
CA GLN A 75 -1.15 0.54 2.84
C GLN A 75 0.08 0.07 2.07
N PHE A 76 1.25 0.13 2.72
CA PHE A 76 2.49 -0.37 2.13
C PHE A 76 2.75 -1.80 2.56
N TRP A 77 2.99 -2.67 1.60
CA TRP A 77 3.46 -4.03 1.79
C TRP A 77 4.98 -4.05 1.60
N TYR A 78 5.69 -4.68 2.53
CA TYR A 78 7.14 -4.80 2.48
C TYR A 78 7.62 -6.18 2.88
N ARG A 79 8.81 -6.52 2.40
CA ARG A 79 9.52 -7.75 2.76
C ARG A 79 10.06 -7.64 4.18
N ASP A 80 9.87 -8.72 4.95
CA ASP A 80 10.38 -8.85 6.31
C ASP A 80 11.01 -10.24 6.49
N PRO A 81 12.19 -10.50 5.90
CA PRO A 81 12.83 -11.81 5.98
C PRO A 81 13.42 -12.13 7.36
N ALA A 82 13.55 -11.13 8.24
CA ALA A 82 14.05 -11.33 9.60
C ALA A 82 12.95 -11.87 10.54
N ALA A 83 11.68 -11.62 10.21
CA ALA A 83 10.55 -12.24 10.90
C ALA A 83 10.49 -13.75 10.60
N ALA A 84 10.23 -14.56 11.64
CA ALA A 84 10.13 -16.02 11.51
C ALA A 84 8.82 -16.51 10.85
N GLY A 85 8.00 -15.60 10.30
CA GLY A 85 6.66 -15.90 9.81
C GLY A 85 6.56 -15.96 8.28
N ALA A 86 5.59 -15.25 7.71
CA ALA A 86 5.27 -15.22 6.29
C ALA A 86 6.35 -14.52 5.43
N GLY A 87 7.28 -13.80 6.04
CA GLY A 87 8.40 -13.13 5.36
C GLY A 87 8.00 -11.78 4.74
N PHE A 88 6.84 -11.25 5.14
CA PHE A 88 6.34 -9.95 4.73
C PHE A 88 5.36 -9.39 5.75
N ASN A 89 5.30 -8.07 5.78
CA ASN A 89 4.45 -7.33 6.71
C ASN A 89 3.85 -6.10 6.00
N LEU A 90 2.99 -5.37 6.71
CA LEU A 90 2.31 -4.18 6.22
C LEU A 90 2.56 -2.99 7.15
N SER A 91 2.61 -1.79 6.58
CA SER A 91 2.60 -0.54 7.34
C SER A 91 1.23 -0.30 7.98
N ASP A 92 1.12 0.71 8.83
CA ASP A 92 -0.17 1.29 9.15
C ASP A 92 -0.87 1.78 7.87
N ALA A 93 -2.21 1.68 7.84
CA ALA A 93 -2.99 2.17 6.71
C ALA A 93 -3.26 3.68 6.86
N LEU A 94 -3.10 4.38 5.75
CA LEU A 94 -3.52 5.77 5.60
C LEU A 94 -4.91 5.80 4.97
N LEU A 95 -5.88 6.37 5.67
CA LEU A 95 -7.20 6.67 5.13
C LEU A 95 -7.23 8.11 4.65
N PHE A 96 -7.61 8.32 3.39
CA PHE A 96 -7.79 9.65 2.83
C PHE A 96 -9.00 9.67 1.88
N THR A 97 -9.42 10.87 1.49
CA THR A 97 -10.49 11.07 0.51
C THR A 97 -9.94 11.97 -0.60
N PRO A 98 -9.93 11.53 -1.88
CA PRO A 98 -9.48 12.38 -2.97
C PRO A 98 -10.35 13.63 -3.11
N CYS A 99 -9.70 14.77 -3.36
CA CYS A 99 -10.34 16.05 -3.63
C CYS A 99 -11.13 15.99 -4.96
N PRO A 100 -12.24 16.75 -5.11
CA PRO A 100 -12.90 16.99 -6.39
C PRO A 100 -11.97 17.52 -7.49
#